data_AF-A0A8B6CU21-F1
#
_entry.id   AF-A0A8B6CU21-F1
#
_cell.length_a   1.000
_cell.length_b   1.000
_cell.length_c   1.000
_cell.angle_alpha   90.00
_cell.angle_beta   90.00
_cell.angle_gamma   90.00
#
_symmetry.space_group_name_H-M   'P 1'
#
loop_
_entity.id
_entity.type
_entity.pdbx_description
1 polymer ?
#
loop_
_entity_poly.entity_id
_entity_poly.type
_entity_poly.pdbx_seq_one_letter_code
_entity_poly.pdbx_strand_id
1 'polypeptide(L)'
;MIPSELRPEIKKNNTKLCLPDESFIDTLGYVYLPLQIESQIESVFKVSITEKITIPPNTEVITSCAIKGDASSIMNAMTQSLPSKHTDNLLIAKAVVDPSCGQIPIRMANITDFEQIIQPDTHVAICEAVEVNFDSAHSDINKLMNVTSFDKAKEIPSRLTDLLERSSKLLNEDQISQLDKLLIKYDTTFSKNKSDLGRASAIKHTISTGNAKPIKQAPRRLRLWGH
;
A
#
# COMPACT_ATOMS: atom_id res chain seq x y z
N MET A 1 -22.90 4.03 -57.24
CA MET A 1 -22.99 5.20 -56.34
C MET A 1 -24.03 4.88 -55.28
N ILE A 2 -23.59 4.67 -54.05
CA ILE A 2 -24.43 4.48 -52.86
C ILE A 2 -23.91 5.49 -51.82
N PRO A 3 -24.78 6.20 -51.07
CA PRO A 3 -24.39 7.41 -50.36
C PRO A 3 -23.59 7.12 -49.09
N SER A 4 -22.68 8.04 -48.81
CA SER A 4 -22.00 8.23 -47.54
C SER A 4 -22.97 8.79 -46.50
N GLU A 5 -23.29 8.05 -45.44
CA GLU A 5 -23.61 8.62 -44.12
C GLU A 5 -23.79 7.50 -43.08
N LEU A 6 -23.42 7.83 -41.83
CA LEU A 6 -23.35 7.01 -40.59
C LEU A 6 -21.95 6.50 -40.22
N ARG A 7 -21.04 7.45 -39.96
CA ARG A 7 -19.97 7.25 -38.96
C ARG A 7 -20.59 7.45 -37.56
N PRO A 8 -20.59 6.46 -36.66
CA PRO A 8 -20.92 6.72 -35.27
C PRO A 8 -19.79 7.51 -34.59
N GLU A 9 -20.09 8.72 -34.16
CA GLU A 9 -19.24 9.53 -33.28
C GLU A 9 -19.09 8.84 -31.92
N ILE A 10 -17.86 8.53 -31.51
CA ILE A 10 -17.57 8.04 -30.16
C ILE A 10 -17.61 9.24 -29.21
N LYS A 11 -18.79 9.52 -28.63
CA LYS A 11 -18.92 10.42 -27.49
C LYS A 11 -18.30 9.78 -26.27
N LYS A 12 -17.34 10.47 -25.65
CA LYS A 12 -16.75 10.13 -24.35
C LYS A 12 -17.84 10.16 -23.28
N ASN A 13 -18.50 9.03 -23.07
CA ASN A 13 -19.38 8.82 -21.92
C ASN A 13 -18.64 7.93 -20.92
N ASN A 14 -18.69 8.31 -19.64
CA ASN A 14 -18.33 7.46 -18.51
C ASN A 14 -19.16 6.18 -18.59
N THR A 15 -18.63 5.15 -19.24
CA THR A 15 -19.30 3.86 -19.35
C THR A 15 -19.05 3.08 -18.07
N LYS A 16 -20.03 3.12 -17.16
CA LYS A 16 -20.44 1.89 -16.49
C LYS A 16 -20.64 0.84 -17.58
N LEU A 17 -19.94 -0.27 -17.49
CA LEU A 17 -20.17 -1.41 -18.37
C LEU A 17 -21.49 -2.05 -17.93
N CYS A 18 -22.62 -1.49 -18.37
CA CYS A 18 -23.92 -2.14 -18.21
C CYS A 18 -23.99 -3.24 -19.26
N LEU A 19 -23.60 -4.46 -18.89
CA LEU A 19 -23.92 -5.63 -19.69
C LEU A 19 -25.42 -5.89 -19.54
N PRO A 20 -26.18 -6.00 -20.65
CA PRO A 20 -27.58 -6.43 -20.57
C PRO A 20 -27.65 -7.86 -20.01
N ASP A 21 -28.66 -8.13 -19.18
CA ASP A 21 -28.88 -9.37 -18.41
C ASP A 21 -29.13 -10.64 -19.24
N GLU A 22 -28.68 -10.71 -20.49
CA GLU A 22 -28.77 -11.93 -21.30
C GLU A 22 -27.39 -12.45 -21.69
N SER A 23 -27.17 -13.68 -21.24
CA SER A 23 -26.05 -14.56 -21.55
C SER A 23 -25.55 -14.41 -22.99
N PHE A 24 -24.30 -13.99 -23.15
CA PHE A 24 -23.59 -14.05 -24.42
C PHE A 24 -23.37 -15.51 -24.82
N ILE A 25 -23.90 -15.89 -25.98
CA ILE A 25 -23.57 -17.14 -26.67
C ILE A 25 -22.62 -16.75 -27.80
N ASP A 26 -21.38 -17.26 -27.77
CA ASP A 26 -20.58 -17.39 -28.97
C ASP A 26 -20.16 -18.86 -29.12
N THR A 27 -20.54 -19.44 -30.26
CA THR A 27 -20.34 -20.85 -30.58
C THR A 27 -18.90 -21.08 -30.98
N LEU A 28 -18.07 -21.53 -30.03
CA LEU A 28 -17.00 -22.51 -30.24
C LEU A 28 -16.53 -22.97 -28.86
N GLY A 29 -17.03 -24.15 -28.48
CA GLY A 29 -17.12 -24.61 -27.09
C GLY A 29 -15.86 -24.44 -26.25
N TYR A 30 -16.00 -23.72 -25.13
CA TYR A 30 -15.17 -23.85 -23.94
C TYR A 30 -16.00 -23.49 -22.71
N VAL A 31 -15.65 -24.16 -21.60
CA VAL A 31 -16.26 -24.15 -20.27
C VAL A 31 -16.69 -22.76 -19.78
N TYR A 32 -17.90 -22.68 -19.20
CA TYR A 32 -18.43 -21.49 -18.56
C TYR A 32 -17.87 -21.33 -17.14
N LEU A 33 -17.17 -20.22 -16.88
CA LEU A 33 -16.95 -19.72 -15.52
C LEU A 33 -17.88 -18.53 -15.30
N PRO A 34 -18.80 -18.57 -14.31
CA PRO A 34 -19.66 -17.43 -14.03
C PRO A 34 -18.82 -16.24 -13.56
N LEU A 35 -18.80 -15.15 -14.33
CA LEU A 35 -18.25 -13.87 -13.91
C LEU A 35 -19.24 -13.22 -12.95
N GLN A 36 -19.02 -13.47 -11.66
CA GLN A 36 -19.76 -12.81 -10.59
C GLN A 36 -19.10 -11.44 -10.37
N ILE A 37 -19.68 -10.39 -10.95
CA ILE A 37 -19.28 -9.01 -10.66
C ILE A 37 -19.84 -8.69 -9.28
N GLU A 38 -19.06 -8.95 -8.24
CA GLU A 38 -19.29 -8.34 -6.95
C GLU A 38 -19.27 -6.83 -7.16
N SER A 39 -20.35 -6.14 -6.76
CA SER A 39 -20.41 -4.69 -6.67
C SER A 39 -19.38 -4.23 -5.65
N GLN A 40 -18.12 -4.17 -6.06
CA GLN A 40 -17.05 -3.63 -5.23
C GLN A 40 -17.21 -2.12 -5.25
N ILE A 41 -17.36 -1.54 -4.05
CA ILE A 41 -17.14 -0.11 -3.82
C ILE A 41 -15.76 0.19 -4.43
N GLU A 42 -15.65 1.20 -5.30
CA GLU A 42 -14.36 1.59 -5.87
C GLU A 42 -13.37 1.80 -4.72
N SER A 43 -12.34 0.97 -4.63
CA SER A 43 -11.34 1.04 -3.57
C SER A 43 -10.24 2.04 -3.91
N VAL A 44 -10.21 2.55 -5.14
CA VAL A 44 -9.20 3.46 -5.66
C VAL A 44 -9.87 4.68 -6.29
N PHE A 45 -9.49 5.86 -5.82
CA PHE A 45 -10.02 7.14 -6.26
C PHE A 45 -8.94 7.99 -6.91
N LYS A 46 -9.31 8.78 -7.90
CA LYS A 46 -8.42 9.81 -8.47
C LYS A 46 -8.48 11.06 -7.61
N VAL A 47 -7.33 11.69 -7.44
CA VAL A 47 -7.17 12.91 -6.66
C VAL A 47 -6.77 14.05 -7.58
N SER A 48 -7.54 15.12 -7.57
CA SER A 48 -7.33 16.28 -8.47
C SER A 48 -7.10 17.58 -7.71
N ILE A 49 -6.29 18.45 -8.31
CA ILE A 49 -6.12 19.82 -7.87
C ILE A 49 -7.45 20.58 -7.96
N THR A 50 -7.79 21.34 -6.93
CA THR A 50 -9.04 22.14 -6.85
C THR A 50 -8.86 23.52 -7.48
N GLU A 51 -7.70 24.13 -7.29
CA GLU A 51 -7.38 25.48 -7.75
C GLU A 51 -5.98 25.55 -8.36
N LYS A 52 -5.73 26.51 -9.25
CA LYS A 52 -4.43 26.64 -9.91
C LYS A 52 -3.35 26.85 -8.85
N ILE A 53 -2.31 26.02 -8.85
CA ILE A 53 -1.16 26.18 -7.97
C ILE A 53 0.12 26.41 -8.76
N THR A 54 1.02 27.20 -8.18
CA THR A 54 2.38 27.42 -8.70
C THR A 54 3.36 27.01 -7.61
N ILE A 55 4.25 26.07 -7.93
CA ILE A 55 5.23 25.52 -6.99
C ILE A 55 6.61 26.01 -7.43
N PRO A 56 7.24 26.93 -6.69
CA PRO A 56 8.56 27.47 -7.04
C PRO A 56 9.65 26.38 -7.10
N PRO A 57 10.79 26.66 -7.76
CA PRO A 57 11.94 25.76 -7.81
C PRO A 57 12.40 25.33 -6.41
N ASN A 58 12.77 24.06 -6.24
CA ASN A 58 13.35 23.54 -5.00
C ASN A 58 12.49 23.81 -3.74
N THR A 59 11.16 23.77 -3.88
CA THR A 59 10.21 23.98 -2.77
C THR A 59 9.23 22.83 -2.61
N GLU A 60 8.57 22.80 -1.44
CA GLU A 60 7.49 21.88 -1.11
C GLU A 60 6.21 22.66 -0.81
N VAL A 61 5.05 22.11 -1.20
CA VAL A 61 3.73 22.63 -0.89
C VAL A 61 2.81 21.49 -0.41
N ILE A 62 1.89 21.82 0.48
CA ILE A 62 0.76 20.96 0.84
C ILE A 62 -0.50 21.69 0.41
N THR A 63 -1.32 21.07 -0.44
CA THR A 63 -2.57 21.66 -0.92
C THR A 63 -3.76 20.73 -0.70
N SER A 64 -4.96 21.29 -0.58
CA SER A 64 -6.20 20.52 -0.50
C SER A 64 -6.63 20.07 -1.89
N CYS A 65 -6.74 18.76 -2.08
CA CYS A 65 -7.14 18.16 -3.35
C CYS A 65 -8.50 17.46 -3.22
N ALA A 66 -9.28 17.48 -4.30
CA ALA A 66 -10.58 16.81 -4.34
C ALA A 66 -10.43 15.34 -4.76
N ILE A 67 -11.26 14.50 -4.15
CA ILE A 67 -11.43 13.10 -4.51
C ILE A 67 -12.52 13.01 -5.59
N LYS A 68 -12.23 12.29 -6.68
CA LYS A 68 -13.22 11.97 -7.70
C LYS A 68 -13.87 10.62 -7.35
N GLY A 69 -15.13 10.67 -6.89
CA GLY A 69 -15.91 9.51 -6.45
C GLY A 69 -16.50 9.74 -5.06
N ASP A 70 -17.24 8.74 -4.56
CA ASP A 70 -17.77 8.76 -3.19
C ASP A 70 -16.89 7.90 -2.28
N ALA A 71 -16.11 8.57 -1.43
CA ALA A 71 -15.25 7.94 -0.44
C ALA A 71 -15.77 8.14 0.99
N SER A 72 -17.04 8.54 1.17
CA SER A 72 -17.64 8.87 2.47
C SER A 72 -17.59 7.73 3.49
N SER A 73 -17.59 6.48 3.02
CA SER A 73 -17.53 5.28 3.86
C SER A 73 -16.10 4.82 4.18
N ILE A 74 -15.07 5.52 3.71
CA ILE A 74 -13.66 5.14 3.86
C ILE A 74 -13.01 6.08 4.88
N MET A 75 -12.49 5.50 5.96
CA MET A 75 -11.84 6.25 7.05
C MET A 75 -10.34 6.38 6.86
N ASN A 76 -9.71 5.40 6.20
CA ASN A 76 -8.27 5.37 5.98
C ASN A 76 -7.98 4.98 4.54
N ALA A 77 -7.19 5.81 3.88
CA ALA A 77 -6.68 5.54 2.55
C ALA A 77 -5.24 6.01 2.42
N MET A 78 -4.51 5.44 1.47
CA MET A 78 -3.14 5.79 1.17
C MET A 78 -3.07 6.51 -0.17
N THR A 79 -2.45 7.68 -0.16
CA THR A 79 -2.17 8.46 -1.37
C THR A 79 -0.91 7.95 -2.04
N GLN A 80 -0.90 7.90 -3.37
CA GLN A 80 0.25 7.55 -4.17
C GLN A 80 0.34 8.44 -5.40
N SER A 81 1.55 8.69 -5.89
CA SER A 81 1.76 9.44 -7.13
C SER A 81 1.07 8.75 -8.30
N LEU A 82 0.39 9.54 -9.15
CA LEU A 82 -0.07 9.09 -10.44
C LEU A 82 0.89 9.64 -11.51
N PRO A 83 1.67 8.78 -12.19
CA PRO A 83 2.55 9.22 -13.27
C PRO A 83 1.71 9.88 -14.37
N SER A 84 2.00 11.13 -14.67
CA SER A 84 1.31 11.90 -15.71
C SER A 84 2.23 12.99 -16.24
N LYS A 85 2.03 13.40 -17.49
CA LYS A 85 2.78 14.51 -18.10
C LYS A 85 2.76 15.81 -17.28
N HIS A 86 1.77 15.97 -16.39
CA HIS A 86 1.61 17.15 -15.54
C HIS A 86 2.28 17.01 -14.17
N THR A 87 2.70 15.81 -13.78
CA THR A 87 3.30 15.50 -12.48
C THR A 87 4.70 14.90 -12.56
N ASP A 88 5.23 14.65 -13.76
CA ASP A 88 6.55 14.03 -13.96
C ASP A 88 7.72 14.78 -13.28
N ASN A 89 7.58 16.11 -13.11
CA ASN A 89 8.56 16.97 -12.45
C ASN A 89 8.29 17.22 -10.96
N LEU A 90 7.30 16.53 -10.38
CA LEU A 90 6.89 16.68 -9.00
C LEU A 90 7.01 15.37 -8.25
N LEU A 91 7.59 15.44 -7.06
CA LEU A 91 7.53 14.34 -6.12
C LEU A 91 6.25 14.47 -5.31
N ILE A 92 5.45 13.41 -5.28
CA ILE A 92 4.23 13.36 -4.48
C ILE A 92 4.46 12.40 -3.32
N ALA A 93 4.29 12.91 -2.10
CA ALA A 93 4.51 12.09 -0.91
C ALA A 93 3.41 11.04 -0.75
N LYS A 94 3.81 9.82 -0.40
CA LYS A 94 2.89 8.78 0.05
C LYS A 94 2.42 9.11 1.46
N ALA A 95 1.11 9.19 1.70
CA ALA A 95 0.56 9.51 3.01
C ALA A 95 -0.72 8.72 3.30
N VAL A 96 -0.97 8.42 4.58
CA VAL A 96 -2.28 7.91 5.03
C VAL A 96 -3.16 9.12 5.31
N VAL A 97 -4.37 9.12 4.76
CA VAL A 97 -5.35 10.21 4.83
C VAL A 97 -6.74 9.66 5.15
N ASP A 98 -7.61 10.53 5.66
CA ASP A 98 -9.04 10.26 5.78
C ASP A 98 -9.76 10.90 4.58
N PRO A 99 -10.28 10.09 3.64
CA PRO A 99 -10.96 10.60 2.45
C PRO A 99 -12.46 10.89 2.65
N SER A 100 -13.02 10.68 3.84
CA SER A 100 -14.48 10.69 4.09
C SER A 100 -15.17 12.01 3.71
N CYS A 101 -14.44 13.12 3.78
CA CYS A 101 -14.96 14.46 3.45
C CYS A 101 -14.77 14.83 1.96
N GLY A 102 -14.29 13.92 1.11
CA GLY A 102 -14.08 14.15 -0.32
C GLY A 102 -12.94 15.11 -0.68
N GLN A 103 -12.20 15.60 0.31
CA GLN A 103 -10.98 16.39 0.14
C GLN A 103 -9.87 15.86 1.03
N ILE A 104 -8.65 15.84 0.51
CA ILE A 104 -7.48 15.35 1.21
C ILE A 104 -6.25 16.23 0.96
N PRO A 105 -5.36 16.37 1.94
CA PRO A 105 -4.10 17.09 1.76
C PRO A 105 -3.14 16.26 0.91
N ILE A 106 -2.55 16.87 -0.12
CA ILE A 106 -1.49 16.28 -0.93
C ILE A 106 -0.23 17.14 -0.79
N ARG A 107 0.86 16.48 -0.38
CA ARG A 107 2.19 17.07 -0.26
C ARG A 107 2.97 16.82 -1.55
N MET A 108 3.45 17.90 -2.16
CA MET A 108 4.18 17.89 -3.43
C MET A 108 5.49 18.65 -3.27
N ALA A 109 6.58 18.11 -3.82
CA ALA A 109 7.87 18.79 -3.88
C ALA A 109 8.31 18.98 -5.32
N ASN A 110 8.64 20.22 -5.67
CA ASN A 110 9.31 20.57 -6.90
C ASN A 110 10.82 20.54 -6.65
N ILE A 111 11.47 19.49 -7.15
CA ILE A 111 12.93 19.33 -7.08
C ILE A 111 13.65 19.86 -8.33
N THR A 112 12.92 20.53 -9.22
CA THR A 112 13.49 21.13 -10.43
C THR A 112 13.91 22.58 -10.17
N ASP A 113 14.74 23.10 -11.06
CA ASP A 113 15.23 24.48 -11.02
C ASP A 113 14.27 25.49 -11.69
N PHE A 114 13.07 25.06 -12.08
CA PHE A 114 12.05 25.90 -12.69
C PHE A 114 10.69 25.72 -12.01
N GLU A 115 9.83 26.73 -12.11
CA GLU A 115 8.49 26.69 -11.51
C GLU A 115 7.61 25.61 -12.15
N GLN A 116 6.80 24.94 -11.33
CA GLN A 116 5.78 24.00 -11.80
C GLN A 116 4.39 24.62 -11.59
N ILE A 117 3.63 24.75 -12.67
CA ILE A 117 2.26 25.26 -12.63
C ILE A 117 1.30 24.11 -12.89
N ILE A 118 0.43 23.81 -11.92
CA ILE A 118 -0.60 22.78 -12.06
C ILE A 118 -1.97 23.45 -12.18
N GLN A 119 -2.72 23.05 -13.20
CA GLN A 119 -4.05 23.58 -13.45
C GLN A 119 -5.09 22.87 -12.58
N PRO A 120 -6.23 23.53 -12.28
CA PRO A 120 -7.39 22.88 -11.68
C PRO A 120 -7.80 21.63 -12.46
N ASP A 121 -8.42 20.67 -11.77
CA ASP A 121 -8.86 19.37 -12.29
C ASP A 121 -7.75 18.46 -12.83
N THR A 122 -6.48 18.84 -12.71
CA THR A 122 -5.35 17.95 -13.01
C THR A 122 -5.31 16.82 -11.98
N HIS A 123 -5.32 15.57 -12.44
CA HIS A 123 -5.14 14.41 -11.58
C HIS A 123 -3.66 14.27 -11.20
N VAL A 124 -3.38 14.35 -9.90
CA VAL A 124 -2.01 14.33 -9.38
C VAL A 124 -1.69 13.03 -8.65
N ALA A 125 -2.69 12.43 -8.01
CA ALA A 125 -2.50 11.24 -7.19
C ALA A 125 -3.66 10.26 -7.34
N ILE A 126 -3.43 9.05 -6.86
CA ILE A 126 -4.48 8.09 -6.54
C ILE A 126 -4.58 7.95 -5.02
N CYS A 127 -5.77 7.61 -4.54
CA CYS A 127 -6.08 7.36 -3.14
C CYS A 127 -6.71 5.98 -3.05
N GLU A 128 -6.06 5.05 -2.35
CA GLU A 128 -6.50 3.66 -2.23
C GLU A 128 -6.92 3.36 -0.79
N ALA A 129 -8.09 2.79 -0.56
CA ALA A 129 -8.54 2.39 0.76
C ALA A 129 -7.55 1.41 1.41
N VAL A 130 -7.22 1.62 2.68
CA VAL A 130 -6.29 0.74 3.41
C VAL A 130 -6.91 0.32 4.74
N GLU A 131 -6.83 -0.97 5.02
CA GLU A 131 -7.10 -1.49 6.36
C GLU A 131 -5.92 -1.13 7.27
N VAL A 132 -6.12 -0.13 8.14
CA VAL A 132 -5.14 0.22 9.16
C VAL A 132 -5.43 -0.64 10.38
N ASN A 133 -4.75 -1.77 10.47
CA ASN A 133 -4.66 -2.53 11.70
C ASN A 133 -3.76 -1.75 12.66
N PHE A 134 -4.38 -0.86 13.45
CA PHE A 134 -3.73 -0.39 14.65
C PHE A 134 -3.68 -1.60 15.60
N ASP A 135 -2.56 -2.32 15.57
CA ASP A 135 -2.16 -3.20 16.65
C ASP A 135 -1.94 -2.32 17.89
N SER A 136 -3.03 -1.87 18.51
CA SER A 136 -3.01 -1.57 19.92
C SER A 136 -2.56 -2.88 20.55
N ALA A 137 -1.35 -2.88 21.11
CA ALA A 137 -0.71 -4.01 21.77
C ALA A 137 -1.49 -4.57 22.98
N HIS A 138 -2.81 -4.32 23.04
CA HIS A 138 -3.77 -4.76 24.04
C HIS A 138 -5.05 -5.37 23.44
N SER A 139 -5.28 -5.38 22.11
CA SER A 139 -6.54 -5.91 21.53
C SER A 139 -6.46 -7.34 20.98
N ASP A 140 -5.27 -7.90 20.83
CA ASP A 140 -5.07 -9.25 20.25
C ASP A 140 -5.61 -10.39 21.12
N ILE A 141 -5.93 -10.14 22.39
CA ILE A 141 -6.47 -11.18 23.28
C ILE A 141 -7.96 -11.42 23.00
N ASN A 142 -8.73 -10.38 22.68
CA ASN A 142 -10.19 -10.49 22.61
C ASN A 142 -10.74 -10.72 21.18
N LYS A 143 -10.01 -10.31 20.13
CA LYS A 143 -10.47 -10.52 18.75
C LYS A 143 -10.12 -11.91 18.20
N LEU A 144 -9.22 -12.64 18.87
CA LEU A 144 -8.77 -13.97 18.45
C LEU A 144 -9.69 -15.13 18.91
N MET A 145 -10.62 -14.89 19.84
CA MET A 145 -11.58 -15.94 20.26
C MET A 145 -12.62 -16.28 19.20
N ASN A 146 -12.83 -15.42 18.19
CA ASN A 146 -13.96 -15.56 17.27
C ASN A 146 -13.58 -15.99 15.84
N VAL A 147 -12.30 -16.19 15.51
CA VAL A 147 -11.86 -16.48 14.10
C VAL A 147 -10.99 -17.73 13.94
N THR A 148 -10.68 -18.50 14.99
CA THR A 148 -9.87 -19.73 14.79
C THR A 148 -10.47 -20.97 15.42
N SER A 149 -11.56 -21.45 14.84
CA SER A 149 -11.76 -22.90 14.67
C SER A 149 -10.80 -23.42 13.58
N PHE A 150 -9.49 -23.27 13.79
CA PHE A 150 -8.50 -24.07 13.06
C PHE A 150 -8.19 -25.30 13.90
N ASP A 151 -9.21 -26.14 14.09
CA ASP A 151 -9.09 -27.51 14.59
C ASP A 151 -8.55 -28.44 13.49
N LYS A 152 -7.39 -28.07 12.94
CA LYS A 152 -6.50 -29.01 12.29
C LYS A 152 -5.12 -28.73 12.81
N ALA A 153 -4.66 -29.61 13.71
CA ALA A 153 -3.27 -29.70 14.13
C ALA A 153 -2.41 -29.81 12.86
N LYS A 154 -1.86 -28.69 12.42
CA LYS A 154 -0.87 -28.66 11.36
C LYS A 154 0.43 -29.08 12.03
N GLU A 155 0.97 -30.24 11.67
CA GLU A 155 2.25 -30.67 12.21
C GLU A 155 3.34 -29.63 11.91
N ILE A 156 4.25 -29.44 12.86
CA ILE A 156 5.36 -28.48 12.72
C ILE A 156 6.19 -28.86 11.49
N PRO A 157 6.46 -27.92 10.57
CA PRO A 157 7.36 -28.16 9.45
C PRO A 157 8.73 -28.65 9.92
N SER A 158 9.29 -29.67 9.25
CA SER A 158 10.58 -30.29 9.60
C SER A 158 11.78 -29.32 9.68
N ARG A 159 11.65 -28.13 9.11
CA ARG A 159 12.64 -27.03 9.20
C ARG A 159 12.62 -26.31 10.54
N LEU A 160 11.47 -26.26 11.21
CA LEU A 160 11.27 -25.54 12.48
C LEU A 160 11.37 -26.46 13.69
N THR A 161 11.53 -27.77 13.49
CA THR A 161 11.67 -28.76 14.58
C THR A 161 12.91 -28.50 15.43
N ASP A 162 14.07 -28.20 14.82
CA ASP A 162 15.28 -27.79 15.56
C ASP A 162 15.02 -26.52 16.40
N LEU A 163 14.32 -25.54 15.82
CA LEU A 163 14.03 -24.30 16.52
C LEU A 163 13.10 -24.53 17.71
N LEU A 164 12.07 -25.38 17.54
CA LEU A 164 11.20 -25.81 18.63
C LEU A 164 12.00 -26.51 19.72
N GLU A 165 12.81 -27.51 19.37
CA GLU A 165 13.58 -28.32 20.32
C GLU A 165 14.58 -27.48 21.13
N ARG A 166 15.27 -26.54 20.48
CA ARG A 166 16.19 -25.64 21.18
C ARG A 166 15.47 -24.64 22.08
N SER A 167 14.29 -24.19 21.67
CA SER A 167 13.51 -23.17 22.40
C SER A 167 12.63 -23.77 23.50
N SER A 168 12.35 -25.07 23.47
CA SER A 168 11.50 -25.77 24.44
C SER A 168 12.22 -26.23 25.71
N LYS A 169 13.57 -26.18 25.76
CA LYS A 169 14.38 -26.74 26.87
C LYS A 169 14.08 -26.18 28.26
N LEU A 170 13.48 -24.99 28.34
CA LEU A 170 13.16 -24.29 29.60
C LEU A 170 11.68 -23.91 29.69
N LEU A 171 10.82 -24.53 28.87
CA LEU A 171 9.40 -24.23 28.81
C LEU A 171 8.56 -25.36 29.40
N ASN A 172 7.43 -25.00 30.00
CA ASN A 172 6.44 -25.97 30.48
C ASN A 172 5.58 -26.48 29.31
N GLU A 173 4.84 -27.58 29.50
CA GLU A 173 4.04 -28.22 28.44
C GLU A 173 3.05 -27.26 27.75
N ASP A 174 2.37 -26.40 28.52
CA ASP A 174 1.47 -25.38 27.98
C ASP A 174 2.20 -24.35 27.10
N GLN A 175 3.40 -23.96 27.52
CA GLN A 175 4.23 -23.00 26.79
C GLN A 175 4.82 -23.62 25.53
N ILE A 176 5.13 -24.93 25.56
CA ILE A 176 5.56 -25.68 24.38
C ILE A 176 4.43 -25.75 23.37
N SER A 177 3.18 -25.97 23.79
CA SER A 177 2.02 -25.94 22.89
C SER A 177 1.76 -24.54 22.31
N GLN A 178 1.96 -23.48 23.09
CA GLN A 178 1.86 -22.11 22.58
C GLN A 178 2.98 -21.78 21.59
N LEU A 179 4.20 -22.23 21.88
CA LEU A 179 5.35 -22.06 21.00
C LEU A 179 5.14 -22.81 19.67
N ASP A 180 4.63 -24.03 19.72
CA ASP A 180 4.26 -24.83 18.54
C ASP A 180 3.29 -24.05 17.62
N LYS A 181 2.16 -23.61 18.19
CA LYS A 181 1.18 -22.78 17.47
C LYS A 181 1.78 -21.49 16.91
N LEU A 182 2.69 -20.86 17.65
CA LEU A 182 3.38 -19.65 17.21
C LEU A 182 4.31 -19.92 16.01
N LEU A 183 5.08 -21.00 16.05
CA LEU A 183 5.98 -21.38 14.97
C LEU A 183 5.21 -21.74 13.70
N ILE A 184 4.09 -22.44 13.82
CA ILE A 184 3.20 -22.73 12.68
C ILE A 184 2.60 -21.44 12.11
N LYS A 185 2.14 -20.52 12.98
CA LYS A 185 1.53 -19.25 12.57
C LYS A 185 2.49 -18.37 11.76
N TYR A 186 3.77 -18.36 12.12
CA TYR A 186 4.79 -17.51 11.51
C TYR A 186 5.81 -18.28 10.64
N ASP A 187 5.46 -19.47 10.12
CA ASP A 187 6.36 -20.29 9.29
C ASP A 187 6.96 -19.52 8.10
N THR A 188 6.17 -18.63 7.48
CA THR A 188 6.58 -17.79 6.34
C THR A 188 7.63 -16.73 6.69
N THR A 189 7.77 -16.36 7.97
CA THR A 189 8.75 -15.36 8.42
C THR A 189 10.17 -15.93 8.53
N PHE A 190 10.29 -17.23 8.76
CA PHE A 190 11.58 -17.88 8.88
C PHE A 190 12.16 -18.17 7.48
N SER A 191 13.43 -17.86 7.25
CA SER A 191 14.13 -18.15 5.99
C SER A 191 14.11 -19.64 5.65
N LYS A 192 13.70 -19.98 4.44
CA LYS A 192 13.58 -21.39 4.01
C LYS A 192 14.92 -22.02 3.67
N ASN A 193 15.91 -21.22 3.25
CA ASN A 193 17.26 -21.65 2.94
C ASN A 193 18.28 -20.50 3.19
N LYS A 194 19.59 -20.81 3.16
CA LYS A 194 20.66 -19.81 3.36
C LYS A 194 20.70 -18.74 2.25
N SER A 195 20.08 -19.00 1.12
CA SER A 195 19.98 -18.09 -0.04
C SER A 195 18.89 -17.03 0.15
N ASP A 196 17.94 -17.27 1.06
CA ASP A 196 16.79 -16.42 1.40
C ASP A 196 17.15 -15.36 2.46
N LEU A 197 18.31 -15.49 3.09
CA LEU A 197 18.88 -14.45 3.93
C LEU A 197 19.40 -13.36 3.01
N GLY A 198 18.67 -12.25 2.92
CA GLY A 198 19.02 -11.04 2.18
C GLY A 198 20.32 -10.42 2.69
N ARG A 199 21.45 -11.04 2.35
CA ARG A 199 22.77 -10.47 2.55
C ARG A 199 23.03 -9.53 1.38
N ALA A 200 23.04 -8.24 1.65
CA ALA A 200 23.60 -7.25 0.73
C ALA A 200 25.13 -7.43 0.66
N SER A 201 25.61 -8.53 0.07
CA SER A 201 27.04 -8.74 -0.21
C SER A 201 27.52 -7.92 -1.39
N ALA A 202 26.59 -7.40 -2.20
CA ALA A 202 26.88 -6.63 -3.40
C ALA A 202 27.57 -5.30 -3.13
N ILE A 203 27.48 -4.76 -1.91
CA ILE A 203 27.96 -3.41 -1.62
C ILE A 203 28.81 -3.42 -0.34
N LYS A 204 30.13 -3.44 -0.52
CA LYS A 204 31.09 -3.04 0.51
C LYS A 204 31.49 -1.59 0.23
N HIS A 205 31.05 -0.65 1.07
CA HIS A 205 31.60 0.70 1.06
C HIS A 205 32.82 0.75 1.98
N THR A 206 34.00 0.99 1.42
CA THR A 206 35.20 1.31 2.21
C THR A 206 35.12 2.78 2.58
N ILE A 207 34.94 3.09 3.87
CA ILE A 207 35.03 4.46 4.36
C ILE A 207 36.52 4.81 4.41
N SER A 208 36.98 5.63 3.47
CA SER A 208 38.37 6.10 3.44
C SER A 208 38.59 7.14 4.53
N THR A 209 38.88 6.69 5.74
CA THR A 209 39.18 7.56 6.89
C THR A 209 40.58 8.18 6.82
N GLY A 210 41.40 7.85 5.81
CA GLY A 210 42.78 8.32 5.71
C GLY A 210 43.55 8.10 7.03
N ASN A 211 44.22 9.14 7.52
CA ASN A 211 44.88 9.16 8.84
C ASN A 211 43.97 9.67 9.98
N ALA A 212 42.68 9.87 9.73
CA ALA A 212 41.75 10.37 10.75
C ALA A 212 41.53 9.29 11.82
N LYS A 213 41.85 9.63 13.07
CA LYS A 213 41.57 8.77 14.22
C LYS A 213 40.05 8.65 14.39
N PRO A 214 39.52 7.47 14.75
CA PRO A 214 38.10 7.31 15.06
C PRO A 214 37.64 8.36 16.08
N ILE A 215 36.63 9.15 15.72
CA ILE A 215 36.07 10.17 16.61
C ILE A 215 34.98 9.51 17.46
N LYS A 216 35.17 9.49 18.78
CA LYS A 216 34.14 9.07 19.72
C LYS A 216 33.06 10.15 19.78
N GLN A 217 31.93 9.93 19.12
CA GLN A 217 30.77 10.81 19.28
C GLN A 217 30.08 10.50 20.62
N ALA A 218 29.84 11.53 21.42
CA ALA A 218 29.02 11.40 22.62
C ALA A 218 27.57 11.03 22.21
N PRO A 219 26.85 10.24 23.03
CA PRO A 219 25.43 10.00 22.81
C PRO A 219 24.69 11.31 22.62
N ARG A 220 23.87 11.41 21.55
CA ARG A 220 23.05 12.61 21.31
C ARG A 220 22.19 12.86 22.55
N ARG A 221 22.25 14.07 23.10
CA ARG A 221 21.37 14.50 24.19
C ARG A 221 19.92 14.43 23.70
N LEU A 222 19.13 13.57 24.33
CA LEU A 222 17.68 13.64 24.22
C LEU A 222 17.25 14.98 24.84
N ARG A 223 16.52 15.80 24.08
CA ARG A 223 15.87 16.97 24.68
C ARG A 223 14.77 16.43 25.58
N LEU A 224 14.88 16.67 26.89
CA LEU A 224 13.75 16.49 27.79
C LEU A 224 12.75 17.58 27.42
N TRP A 225 11.61 17.20 26.84
CA TRP A 225 10.49 18.10 26.66
C TRP A 225 9.85 18.31 28.03
N GLY A 226 9.72 19.56 28.47
CA GLY A 226 9.05 19.91 29.70
C GLY A 226 8.55 21.35 29.62
N HIS A 227 7.23 21.50 29.54
CA HIS A 227 6.38 22.17 30.53
C HIS A 227 4.93 21.78 30.28
#